data_AF-A0A8B4RYF0-F1
#
_entry.id   AF-A0A8B4RYF0-F1
#
_cell.length_a   1.000
_cell.length_b   1.000
_cell.length_c   1.000
_cell.angle_alpha   90.00
_cell.angle_beta   90.00
_cell.angle_gamma   90.00
#
_symmetry.space_group_name_H-M   'P 1'
#
loop_
_entity.id
_entity.type
_entity.pdbx_description
1 polymer ?
#
loop_
_entity_poly.entity_id
_entity_poly.type
_entity_poly.pdbx_seq_one_letter_code
_entity_poly.pdbx_strand_id
1 'polypeptide(L)'
;MTETADLSTPEVNPEISARTRRALAEARERGVKLGTAGADNIRATVEKRKSAADAFARQHEALFAELQQQGLTHRAMAAELNARGIAAAKGGEWTHGQVQRILNRYADWKAA
;
A
#
# COMPACT_ATOMS: atom_id res chain seq x y z
N MET A 1 15.22 38.18 1.28
CA MET A 1 14.28 38.24 0.15
C MET A 1 14.29 36.87 -0.51
N THR A 2 13.36 36.00 -0.10
CA THR A 2 13.22 34.65 -0.69
C THR A 2 12.27 34.76 -1.87
N GLU A 3 12.85 34.71 -3.06
CA GLU A 3 12.16 34.61 -4.33
C GLU A 3 11.44 33.26 -4.38
N THR A 4 10.12 33.30 -4.38
CA THR A 4 9.26 32.13 -4.45
C THR A 4 9.17 31.72 -5.92
N ALA A 5 9.69 30.54 -6.25
CA ALA A 5 9.61 29.99 -7.61
C ALA A 5 8.14 29.81 -8.00
N ASP A 6 7.73 30.57 -9.02
CA ASP A 6 6.43 30.48 -9.67
C ASP A 6 6.35 29.15 -10.44
N LEU A 7 5.54 28.22 -9.93
CA LEU A 7 5.24 26.96 -10.60
C LEU A 7 4.24 27.23 -11.74
N SER A 8 4.75 27.74 -12.86
CA SER A 8 3.98 27.92 -14.08
C SER A 8 3.32 26.61 -14.49
N THR A 9 2.00 26.65 -14.67
CA THR A 9 1.22 25.52 -15.23
C THR A 9 1.77 25.18 -16.62
N PRO A 10 1.95 23.90 -16.97
CA PRO A 10 2.44 23.55 -18.31
C PRO A 10 1.44 24.03 -19.36
N GLU A 11 1.93 24.71 -20.41
CA GLU A 11 1.07 25.15 -21.51
C GLU A 11 0.45 23.95 -22.22
N VAL A 12 -0.88 23.85 -22.16
CA VAL A 12 -1.63 22.80 -22.85
C VAL A 12 -1.97 23.27 -24.25
N ASN A 13 -1.46 22.59 -25.28
CA ASN A 13 -1.88 22.84 -26.65
C ASN A 13 -3.35 22.37 -26.87
N PRO A 14 -4.29 23.28 -27.14
CA PRO A 14 -5.73 22.96 -27.19
C PRO A 14 -6.09 22.04 -28.36
N GLU A 15 -5.36 22.12 -29.48
CA GLU A 15 -5.62 21.32 -30.69
C GLU A 15 -5.27 19.84 -30.46
N ILE A 16 -4.12 19.58 -29.83
CA ILE A 16 -3.70 18.23 -29.45
C ILE A 16 -4.70 17.63 -28.47
N SER A 17 -5.11 18.42 -27.48
CA SER A 17 -6.06 18.02 -26.45
C SER A 17 -7.43 17.67 -27.05
N ALA A 18 -7.95 18.49 -27.97
CA ALA A 18 -9.22 18.27 -28.65
C ALA A 18 -9.20 17.01 -29.52
N ARG A 19 -8.13 16.80 -30.29
CA ARG A 19 -7.96 15.61 -31.14
C ARG A 19 -7.95 14.32 -30.32
N THR A 20 -7.22 14.30 -29.20
CA THR A 20 -7.17 13.13 -28.31
C THR A 20 -8.54 12.84 -27.72
N ARG A 21 -9.26 13.86 -27.23
CA ARG A 21 -10.62 13.69 -26.70
C ARG A 21 -11.57 13.08 -27.75
N ARG A 22 -11.53 13.59 -28.98
CA ARG A 22 -12.37 13.07 -30.07
C ARG A 22 -12.05 11.60 -30.39
N ALA A 23 -10.77 11.26 -30.54
CA ALA A 23 -10.36 9.87 -30.79
C ALA A 23 -10.76 8.91 -29.66
N LEU A 24 -10.67 9.35 -28.40
CA LEU A 24 -11.12 8.55 -27.25
C LEU A 24 -12.64 8.40 -27.20
N ALA A 25 -13.41 9.43 -27.59
CA ALA A 25 -14.87 9.36 -27.71
C ALA A 25 -15.29 8.35 -28.78
N GLU A 26 -14.71 8.44 -29.98
CA GLU A 26 -14.94 7.49 -31.07
C GLU A 26 -14.54 6.05 -30.68
N ALA A 27 -13.46 5.88 -29.92
CA ALA A 27 -13.09 4.57 -29.39
C ALA A 27 -14.14 4.02 -28.41
N ARG A 28 -14.66 4.87 -27.50
CA ARG A 28 -15.75 4.48 -26.59
C ARG A 28 -17.03 4.12 -27.33
N GLU A 29 -17.40 4.89 -28.36
CA GLU A 29 -18.57 4.63 -29.21
C GLU A 29 -18.43 3.30 -29.96
N ARG A 30 -17.23 2.96 -30.42
CA ARG A 30 -16.90 1.63 -30.98
C ARG A 30 -16.91 0.51 -29.94
N GLY A 31 -17.25 0.79 -28.68
CA GLY A 31 -17.32 -0.19 -27.60
C GLY A 31 -15.99 -0.49 -26.91
N VAL A 32 -14.92 0.26 -27.19
CA VAL A 32 -13.62 0.06 -26.54
C VAL A 32 -13.68 0.54 -25.09
N LYS A 33 -13.48 -0.40 -24.15
CA LYS A 33 -13.45 -0.10 -22.71
C LYS A 33 -12.13 0.53 -22.30
N LEU A 34 -12.13 1.84 -22.08
CA LEU A 34 -10.96 2.57 -21.59
C LEU A 34 -10.77 2.39 -20.08
N GLY A 35 -9.51 2.47 -19.62
CA GLY A 35 -9.16 2.46 -18.19
C GLY A 35 -9.09 1.08 -17.53
N THR A 36 -9.07 -0.01 -18.31
CA THR A 36 -9.07 -1.39 -17.79
C THR A 36 -7.69 -1.88 -17.36
N ALA A 37 -6.62 -1.42 -18.01
CA ALA A 37 -5.25 -1.88 -17.76
C ALA A 37 -4.67 -1.45 -16.41
N GLY A 38 -5.37 -0.60 -15.63
CA GLY A 38 -4.84 -0.05 -14.37
C GLY A 38 -4.42 -1.13 -13.36
N ALA A 39 -5.23 -2.17 -13.19
CA ALA A 39 -4.93 -3.27 -12.28
C ALA A 39 -3.72 -4.10 -12.75
N ASP A 40 -3.65 -4.39 -14.05
CA ASP A 40 -2.54 -5.13 -14.66
C ASP A 40 -1.23 -4.34 -14.56
N ASN A 41 -1.27 -3.04 -14.86
CA ASN A 41 -0.10 -2.16 -14.81
C ASN A 41 0.54 -2.10 -13.43
N ILE A 42 -0.25 -2.17 -12.35
CA ILE A 42 0.26 -2.12 -10.98
C ILE A 42 0.45 -3.49 -10.33
N ARG A 43 0.00 -4.59 -10.97
CA ARG A 43 0.00 -5.94 -10.41
C ARG A 43 1.37 -6.32 -9.86
N ALA A 44 2.42 -6.17 -10.65
CA ALA A 44 3.78 -6.51 -10.23
C ALA A 44 4.23 -5.75 -8.97
N THR A 45 3.87 -4.48 -8.86
CA THR A 45 4.17 -3.66 -7.67
C THR A 45 3.37 -4.11 -6.45
N VAL A 46 2.09 -4.42 -6.64
CA VAL A 46 1.21 -4.94 -5.58
C VAL A 46 1.74 -6.26 -5.05
N GLU A 47 2.08 -7.21 -5.93
CA GLU A 47 2.58 -8.52 -5.54
C GLU A 47 3.94 -8.43 -4.83
N LYS A 48 4.85 -7.56 -5.30
CA LYS A 48 6.11 -7.29 -4.59
C LYS A 48 5.88 -6.74 -3.18
N ARG A 49 4.90 -5.85 -2.99
CA ARG A 49 4.58 -5.29 -1.67
C ARG A 49 3.95 -6.33 -0.75
N LYS A 50 3.07 -7.18 -1.29
CA LYS A 50 2.47 -8.28 -0.53
C LYS A 50 3.54 -9.27 -0.08
N SER A 51 4.39 -9.73 -0.99
CA SER A 51 5.44 -10.72 -0.68
C SER A 51 6.44 -10.20 0.37
N ALA A 52 6.81 -8.93 0.32
CA ALA A 52 7.64 -8.31 1.35
C ALA A 52 6.94 -8.28 2.72
N ALA A 53 5.64 -7.98 2.75
CA ALA A 53 4.85 -8.01 3.98
C ALA A 53 4.64 -9.44 4.51
N ASP A 54 4.48 -10.43 3.64
CA ASP A 54 4.43 -11.86 4.00
C ASP A 54 5.75 -12.31 4.62
N ALA A 55 6.87 -12.00 3.98
CA ALA A 55 8.20 -12.34 4.49
C ALA A 55 8.45 -11.73 5.87
N PHE A 56 8.12 -10.44 6.05
CA PHE A 56 8.25 -9.76 7.33
C PHE A 56 7.37 -10.38 8.42
N ALA A 57 6.13 -10.76 8.09
CA ALA A 57 5.24 -11.43 9.03
C ALA A 57 5.77 -12.83 9.41
N ARG A 58 6.29 -13.62 8.46
CA ARG A 58 6.91 -14.93 8.78
C ARG A 58 8.09 -14.79 9.73
N GLN A 59 8.93 -13.78 9.53
CA GLN A 59 10.09 -13.52 10.41
C GLN A 59 9.69 -13.28 11.87
N HIS A 60 8.50 -12.74 12.13
CA HIS A 60 8.04 -12.37 13.47
C HIS A 60 6.94 -13.30 14.02
N GLU A 61 6.65 -14.43 13.35
CA GLU A 61 5.53 -15.30 13.70
C GLU A 61 5.62 -15.82 15.14
N ALA A 62 6.79 -16.30 15.56
CA ALA A 62 7.00 -16.81 16.92
C ALA A 62 6.78 -15.72 17.99
N LEU A 63 7.27 -14.50 17.73
CA LEU A 63 7.10 -13.36 18.62
C LEU A 63 5.63 -12.98 18.76
N PHE A 64 4.90 -12.87 17.65
CA PHE A 64 3.47 -12.55 17.70
C PHE A 64 2.63 -13.69 18.30
N ALA A 65 3.08 -14.93 18.20
CA ALA A 65 2.44 -16.07 18.88
C ALA A 65 2.62 -15.97 20.41
N GLU A 66 3.82 -15.63 20.89
CA GLU A 66 4.09 -15.37 22.32
C GLU A 66 3.17 -14.27 22.87
N LEU A 67 3.09 -13.14 22.17
CA LEU A 67 2.25 -12.00 22.59
C LEU A 67 0.75 -12.35 22.59
N GLN A 68 0.29 -13.19 21.66
CA GLN A 68 -1.08 -13.71 21.66
C GLN A 68 -1.34 -14.66 22.84
N GLN A 69 -0.39 -15.53 23.17
CA GLN A 69 -0.50 -16.44 24.33
C GLN A 69 -0.57 -15.70 25.65
N GLN A 70 0.09 -14.54 25.74
CA GLN A 70 -0.01 -13.62 26.89
C GLN A 70 -1.38 -12.91 26.99
N GLY A 71 -2.26 -13.08 25.99
CA GLY A 71 -3.59 -12.47 25.99
C GLY A 71 -3.59 -10.96 25.81
N LEU A 72 -2.50 -10.39 25.26
CA LEU A 72 -2.37 -8.95 25.10
C LEU A 72 -3.33 -8.41 24.04
N THR A 73 -3.88 -7.21 24.29
CA THR A 73 -4.63 -6.47 23.26
C THR A 73 -3.67 -5.96 22.18
N HIS A 74 -4.17 -5.65 20.97
CA HIS A 74 -3.31 -5.13 19.89
C HIS A 74 -2.52 -3.86 20.28
N ARG A 75 -3.09 -3.00 21.14
CA ARG A 75 -2.39 -1.81 21.66
C ARG A 75 -1.27 -2.20 22.63
N ALA A 76 -1.54 -3.14 23.52
CA ALA A 76 -0.55 -3.66 24.46
C ALA A 76 0.60 -4.38 23.71
N MET A 77 0.29 -5.16 22.68
CA MET A 77 1.30 -5.76 21.80
C MET A 77 2.19 -4.70 21.14
N ALA A 78 1.61 -3.63 20.60
CA ALA A 78 2.39 -2.55 19.98
C ALA A 78 3.31 -1.86 21.01
N ALA A 79 2.80 -1.57 22.21
CA ALA A 79 3.60 -1.00 23.29
C ALA A 79 4.75 -1.94 23.71
N GLU A 80 4.47 -3.24 23.83
CA GLU A 80 5.47 -4.25 24.18
C GLU A 80 6.55 -4.38 23.10
N LEU A 81 6.19 -4.39 21.82
CA LEU A 81 7.14 -4.42 20.71
C LEU A 81 8.06 -3.20 20.71
N ASN A 82 7.49 -2.01 20.98
CA ASN A 82 8.27 -0.77 21.09
C ASN A 82 9.16 -0.77 22.32
N ALA A 83 8.68 -1.25 23.47
CA ALA A 83 9.47 -1.38 24.69
C ALA A 83 10.65 -2.35 24.51
N ARG A 84 10.46 -3.41 23.72
CA ARG A 84 11.53 -4.34 23.32
C ARG A 84 12.48 -3.78 22.26
N GLY A 85 12.26 -2.56 21.75
CA GLY A 85 13.09 -1.93 20.72
C GLY A 85 12.96 -2.57 19.33
N ILE A 86 11.90 -3.33 19.09
CA ILE A 86 11.68 -4.03 17.82
C ILE A 86 11.06 -3.04 16.84
N ALA A 87 11.78 -2.71 15.77
CA ALA A 87 11.29 -1.77 14.77
C ALA A 87 10.20 -2.40 13.87
N ALA A 88 9.19 -1.61 13.50
CA ALA A 88 8.24 -1.99 12.48
C ALA A 88 8.92 -2.05 11.09
N ALA A 89 8.25 -2.65 10.10
CA ALA A 89 8.82 -2.92 8.76
C ALA A 89 9.47 -1.73 8.02
N LYS A 90 9.16 -0.49 8.39
CA LYS A 90 9.77 0.74 7.82
C LYS A 90 10.72 1.47 8.77
N GLY A 91 11.14 0.85 9.87
CA GLY A 91 12.08 1.41 10.84
C GLY A 91 11.48 2.36 11.89
N GLY A 92 10.16 2.36 12.06
CA GLY A 92 9.47 3.20 13.06
C GLY A 92 8.81 2.39 14.17
N GLU A 93 8.12 3.08 15.07
CA GLU A 93 7.33 2.46 16.15
C GLU A 93 6.16 1.64 15.60
N TRP A 94 5.80 0.62 16.35
CA TRP A 94 4.59 -0.15 16.19
C TRP A 94 3.36 0.62 16.64
N THR A 95 2.32 0.49 15.83
CA THR A 95 0.96 0.93 16.11
C THR A 95 0.03 -0.28 16.14
N HIS A 96 -1.10 -0.15 16.83
CA HIS A 96 -2.11 -1.21 16.88
C HIS A 96 -2.58 -1.67 15.48
N GLY A 97 -2.61 -0.77 14.50
CA GLY A 97 -3.01 -1.10 13.13
C GLY A 97 -1.97 -1.93 12.38
N GLN A 98 -0.68 -1.77 12.69
CA GLN A 98 0.37 -2.65 12.15
C GLN A 98 0.29 -4.05 12.76
N VAL A 99 0.07 -4.12 14.08
CA VAL A 99 -0.18 -5.39 14.79
C VAL A 99 -1.38 -6.12 14.16
N GLN A 100 -2.51 -5.44 14.00
CA GLN A 100 -3.71 -6.03 13.40
C GLN A 100 -3.47 -6.57 11.99
N ARG A 101 -2.73 -5.85 11.14
CA ARG A 101 -2.43 -6.33 9.77
C ARG A 101 -1.58 -7.59 9.76
N ILE A 102 -0.66 -7.74 10.70
CA ILE A 102 0.15 -8.96 10.83
C ILE A 102 -0.72 -10.12 11.32
N LEU A 103 -1.55 -9.90 12.33
CA LEU A 103 -2.45 -10.92 12.86
C LEU A 103 -3.46 -11.41 11.83
N ASN A 104 -4.06 -10.47 11.06
CA ASN A 104 -4.97 -10.82 9.97
C ASN A 104 -4.26 -11.71 8.92
N ARG A 105 -3.00 -11.41 8.61
CA ARG A 105 -2.23 -12.21 7.66
C ARG A 105 -2.00 -13.64 8.16
N TYR A 106 -1.72 -13.82 9.46
CA TYR A 106 -1.65 -15.16 10.04
C TYR A 106 -3.00 -15.88 10.03
N ALA A 107 -4.10 -15.15 10.25
CA ALA A 107 -5.44 -15.70 10.16
C ALA A 107 -5.75 -16.18 8.73
N ASP A 108 -5.41 -15.37 7.73
CA ASP A 108 -5.57 -15.71 6.31
C ASP A 108 -4.78 -16.97 5.94
N TRP A 109 -3.55 -17.14 6.47
CA TRP A 109 -2.75 -18.36 6.23
C TRP A 109 -3.29 -19.59 6.94
N LYS A 110 -3.93 -19.44 8.10
CA LYS A 110 -4.59 -20.55 8.80
C LYS A 110 -5.89 -20.98 8.12
N ALA A 111 -6.54 -20.06 7.41
CA ALA A 111 -7.79 -20.31 6.69
C ALA A 111 -7.57 -20.82 5.26
N ALA A 112 -6.35 -20.69 4.72
CA ALA A 112 -5.94 -21.19 3.41
C ALA A 112 -5.48 -22.66 3.48
#